data_AF-A0A932P6V3-F1
#
_entry.id   AF-A0A932P6V3-F1
#
_cell.length_a   1.000
_cell.length_b   1.000
_cell.length_c   1.000
_cell.angle_alpha   90.00
_cell.angle_beta   90.00
_cell.angle_gamma   90.00
#
_symmetry.space_group_name_H-M   'P 1'
#
loop_
_entity.id
_entity.type
_entity.pdbx_description
1 polymer ?
#
loop_
_entity_poly.entity_id
_entity_poly.type
_entity_poly.pdbx_seq_one_letter_code
_entity_poly.pdbx_strand_id
1 'polypeptide(L)'
;LRQNMRNYDGHTTLMSVLKHAAFSDDNLLLFTHAGLDPTRPLSAQVDSFWWGSSLFAGLDASYSGFKLVVRGSDRRKGGVVLGPFIATLDSGAGHGGTLTAACFGADGSILQILEA
;
A
#
# COMPACT_ATOMS: atom_id res chain seq x y z
N LEU A 1 -23.08 -7.35 -6.33
CA LEU A 1 -21.94 -7.29 -5.37
C LEU A 1 -22.38 -7.17 -3.92
N ARG A 2 -23.01 -6.07 -3.48
CA ARG A 2 -23.42 -5.91 -2.06
C ARG A 2 -24.35 -7.01 -1.54
N GLN A 3 -25.27 -7.49 -2.38
CA GLN A 3 -26.16 -8.60 -2.04
C GLN A 3 -25.37 -9.90 -1.84
N ASN A 4 -24.43 -10.22 -2.73
CA ASN A 4 -23.56 -11.39 -2.60
C ASN A 4 -22.68 -11.34 -1.34
N MET A 5 -22.19 -10.16 -0.95
CA MET A 5 -21.43 -10.01 0.29
C MET A 5 -22.27 -10.31 1.54
N ARG A 6 -23.56 -9.97 1.53
CA ARG A 6 -24.46 -10.26 2.64
C ARG A 6 -24.82 -11.73 2.78
N ASN A 7 -24.56 -12.53 1.74
CA ASN A 7 -24.82 -13.97 1.78
C ASN A 7 -23.75 -14.75 2.57
N TYR A 8 -22.68 -14.10 3.02
CA TYR A 8 -21.61 -14.73 3.78
C TYR A 8 -21.33 -13.93 5.05
N ASP A 9 -21.40 -14.61 6.19
CA ASP A 9 -21.15 -14.00 7.49
C ASP A 9 -19.73 -13.42 7.58
N GLY A 10 -19.59 -12.31 8.29
CA GLY A 10 -18.31 -11.62 8.48
C GLY A 10 -17.87 -10.71 7.32
N HIS A 11 -18.33 -10.91 6.08
CA HIS A 11 -17.92 -10.06 4.96
C HIS A 11 -18.33 -8.59 5.13
N THR A 12 -19.54 -8.34 5.64
CA THR A 12 -19.99 -6.97 5.93
C THR A 12 -19.13 -6.33 7.03
N THR A 13 -18.79 -7.10 8.07
CA THR A 13 -17.93 -6.65 9.17
C THR A 13 -16.51 -6.36 8.70
N LEU A 14 -15.93 -7.22 7.87
CA LEU A 14 -14.61 -7.00 7.29
C LEU A 14 -14.56 -5.69 6.48
N MET A 15 -15.58 -5.45 5.65
CA MET A 15 -15.62 -4.25 4.82
C MET A 15 -15.89 -2.98 5.61
N SER A 16 -16.53 -3.05 6.78
CA SER A 16 -16.77 -1.86 7.61
C SER A 16 -15.53 -1.40 8.37
N VAL A 17 -14.52 -2.26 8.54
CA VAL A 17 -13.30 -1.94 9.30
C VAL A 17 -12.09 -1.62 8.41
N LEU A 18 -12.23 -1.71 7.09
CA LEU A 18 -11.16 -1.34 6.16
C LEU A 18 -10.71 0.10 6.37
N LYS A 19 -9.39 0.30 6.34
CA LYS A 19 -8.74 1.60 6.44
C LYS A 19 -8.08 1.94 5.11
N HIS A 20 -8.06 3.23 4.77
CA HIS A 20 -7.43 3.70 3.54
C HIS A 20 -5.89 3.65 3.64
N ALA A 21 -5.37 3.82 4.85
CA ALA A 21 -3.96 3.72 5.17
C ALA A 21 -3.78 3.23 6.61
N ALA A 22 -2.61 2.67 6.89
CA ALA A 22 -2.14 2.32 8.22
C ALA A 22 -0.70 2.80 8.38
N PHE A 23 -0.25 3.02 9.61
CA PHE A 23 1.12 3.45 9.89
C PHE A 23 1.69 2.66 11.06
N SER A 24 3.02 2.57 11.13
CA SER A 24 3.73 1.99 12.27
C SER A 24 3.62 2.90 13.49
N ASP A 25 3.76 2.34 14.70
CA ASP A 25 3.60 3.10 15.96
C ASP A 25 4.58 4.29 16.09
N ASP A 26 5.75 4.20 15.46
CA ASP A 26 6.76 5.26 15.40
C ASP A 26 6.53 6.27 14.27
N ASN A 27 5.46 6.11 13.49
CA ASN A 27 5.10 6.91 12.31
C ASN A 27 6.20 6.96 11.23
N LEU A 28 7.07 5.95 11.14
CA LEU A 28 8.11 5.90 10.11
C LEU A 28 7.64 5.23 8.82
N LEU A 29 6.70 4.28 8.90
CA LEU A 29 6.16 3.55 7.76
C LEU A 29 4.70 3.91 7.52
N LEU A 30 4.35 4.13 6.26
CA LEU A 30 2.96 4.32 5.82
C LEU A 30 2.58 3.22 4.82
N PHE A 31 1.53 2.47 5.13
CA PHE A 31 0.99 1.41 4.29
C PHE A 31 -0.29 1.87 3.61
N THR A 32 -0.34 1.70 2.30
CA THR A 32 -1.46 2.11 1.44
C THR A 32 -1.78 1.00 0.43
N HIS A 33 -2.97 1.03 -0.18
CA HIS A 33 -3.27 0.08 -1.25
C HIS A 33 -2.55 0.47 -2.55
N ALA A 34 -2.74 1.69 -3.05
CA ALA A 34 -2.29 2.11 -4.38
C ALA A 34 -1.23 3.23 -4.37
N GLY A 35 -0.70 3.61 -3.21
CA GLY A 35 0.18 4.75 -3.02
C GLY A 35 -0.58 5.99 -2.55
N LEU A 36 -0.07 7.17 -2.90
CA LEU A 36 -0.63 8.47 -2.53
C LEU A 36 -0.28 9.56 -3.56
N ASP A 37 -0.96 10.70 -3.48
CA ASP A 37 -0.59 11.92 -4.21
C ASP A 37 0.36 12.77 -3.35
N PRO A 38 1.66 12.87 -3.70
CA PRO A 38 2.64 13.56 -2.86
C PRO A 38 2.41 15.07 -2.76
N THR A 39 1.54 15.64 -3.60
CA THR A 39 1.21 17.08 -3.58
C THR A 39 0.15 17.43 -2.54
N ARG A 40 -0.45 16.43 -1.89
CA ARG A 40 -1.54 16.60 -0.93
C ARG A 40 -1.11 16.22 0.47
N PRO A 41 -1.64 16.87 1.52
CA PRO A 41 -1.47 16.40 2.89
C PRO A 41 -2.19 15.06 3.11
N LEU A 42 -1.80 14.32 4.14
CA LEU A 42 -2.34 12.99 4.47
C LEU A 42 -3.88 12.99 4.60
N SER A 43 -4.45 14.04 5.20
CA SER A 43 -5.89 14.21 5.39
C SER A 43 -6.68 14.44 4.10
N ALA A 44 -6.01 14.81 3.00
CA ALA A 44 -6.64 15.14 1.71
C ALA A 44 -6.38 14.08 0.62
N GLN A 45 -5.82 12.92 0.99
CA GLN A 45 -5.52 11.84 0.05
C GLN A 45 -6.79 11.19 -0.51
N VAL A 46 -7.75 10.84 0.36
CA VAL A 46 -9.05 10.26 0.00
C VAL A 46 -8.91 9.13 -1.04
N ASP A 47 -9.27 9.40 -2.29
CA ASP A 47 -9.27 8.48 -3.42
C ASP A 47 -7.86 8.05 -3.86
N SER A 48 -6.84 8.87 -3.60
CA SER A 48 -5.45 8.55 -3.96
C SER A 48 -4.94 7.31 -3.24
N PHE A 49 -5.41 7.02 -2.02
CA PHE A 49 -5.05 5.79 -1.33
C PHE A 49 -5.62 4.53 -2.00
N TRP A 50 -6.77 4.65 -2.65
CA TRP A 50 -7.46 3.54 -3.32
C TRP A 50 -7.02 3.35 -4.77
N TRP A 51 -6.86 4.45 -5.51
CA TRP A 51 -6.65 4.42 -6.96
C TRP A 51 -5.24 4.81 -7.38
N GLY A 52 -4.44 5.34 -6.45
CA GLY A 52 -3.06 5.77 -6.68
C GLY A 52 -2.97 7.15 -7.34
N SER A 53 -1.74 7.61 -7.46
CA SER A 53 -1.37 8.80 -8.24
C SER A 53 -0.25 8.43 -9.21
N SER A 54 -0.26 9.03 -10.40
CA SER A 54 0.83 8.89 -11.36
C SER A 54 2.17 9.43 -10.83
N LEU A 55 2.11 10.30 -9.82
CA LEU A 55 3.24 10.94 -9.18
C LEU A 55 3.91 10.06 -8.11
N PHE A 56 3.23 9.02 -7.60
CA PHE A 56 3.73 8.20 -6.50
C PHE A 56 5.08 7.54 -6.83
N ALA A 57 5.22 7.01 -8.04
CA ALA A 57 6.45 6.34 -8.48
C ALA A 57 7.67 7.26 -8.55
N GLY A 58 7.46 8.59 -8.57
CA GLY A 58 8.51 9.60 -8.60
C GLY A 58 8.83 10.21 -7.24
N LEU A 59 8.28 9.69 -6.14
CA LEU A 59 8.57 10.21 -4.80
C LEU A 59 10.04 9.95 -4.44
N ASP A 60 10.80 11.03 -4.30
CA ASP A 60 12.25 11.03 -4.10
C ASP A 60 12.68 11.67 -2.76
N ALA A 61 11.71 11.88 -1.86
CA ALA A 61 11.91 12.36 -0.51
C ALA A 61 10.86 11.79 0.45
N SER A 62 11.13 11.88 1.75
CA SER A 62 10.17 11.51 2.80
C SER A 62 8.88 12.31 2.69
N TYR A 63 7.74 11.62 2.83
CA TYR A 63 6.43 12.24 2.75
C TYR A 63 5.82 12.41 4.14
N SER A 64 5.49 13.65 4.54
CA SER A 64 4.83 13.94 5.83
C SER A 64 5.50 13.30 7.05
N GLY A 65 6.83 13.19 7.06
CA GLY A 65 7.61 12.57 8.14
C GLY A 65 7.76 11.05 8.04
N PHE A 66 7.02 10.38 7.16
CA PHE A 66 7.22 8.95 6.87
C PHE A 66 8.51 8.74 6.08
N LYS A 67 9.34 7.82 6.57
CA LYS A 67 10.58 7.41 5.92
C LYS A 67 10.29 6.58 4.67
N LEU A 68 9.30 5.69 4.74
CA LEU A 68 8.95 4.79 3.64
C LEU A 68 7.43 4.71 3.48
N VAL A 69 6.96 4.82 2.23
CA VAL A 69 5.57 4.56 1.86
C VAL A 69 5.47 3.25 1.08
N VAL A 70 4.73 2.29 1.60
CA VAL A 70 4.52 0.97 1.02
C VAL A 70 3.15 0.92 0.32
N ARG A 71 3.12 0.39 -0.91
CA ARG A 71 1.88 0.07 -1.63
C ARG A 71 1.84 -1.39 -2.08
N GLY A 72 0.64 -1.94 -2.19
CA GLY A 72 0.40 -3.30 -2.68
C GLY A 72 -0.06 -3.40 -4.13
N SER A 73 -0.70 -2.36 -4.68
CA SER A 73 -1.19 -2.34 -6.05
C SER A 73 -0.51 -1.25 -6.87
N ASP A 74 0.00 -1.65 -8.03
CA ASP A 74 0.48 -0.75 -9.06
C ASP A 74 -0.32 -0.91 -10.35
N ARG A 75 -1.07 0.14 -10.70
CA ARG A 75 -1.83 0.16 -11.97
C ARG A 75 -0.96 0.02 -13.21
N ARG A 76 0.33 0.39 -13.11
CA ARG A 76 1.30 0.19 -14.21
C ARG A 76 1.81 -1.24 -14.30
N LYS A 77 1.51 -2.08 -13.29
CA LYS A 77 2.00 -3.45 -13.16
C LYS A 77 3.52 -3.52 -13.30
N GLY A 78 4.22 -2.59 -12.65
CA GLY A 78 5.68 -2.47 -12.72
C GLY A 78 6.43 -3.55 -11.94
N GLY A 79 5.74 -4.40 -11.19
CA GLY A 79 6.35 -5.41 -10.34
C GLY A 79 6.75 -4.87 -8.97
N VAL A 80 7.63 -5.62 -8.30
CA VAL A 80 8.22 -5.21 -7.01
C VAL A 80 9.23 -4.08 -7.22
N VAL A 81 9.08 -3.02 -6.44
CA VAL A 81 10.01 -1.87 -6.40
C VAL A 81 10.41 -1.63 -4.97
N LEU A 82 11.72 -1.60 -4.69
CA LEU A 82 12.26 -1.35 -3.36
C LEU A 82 13.18 -0.14 -3.44
N GLY A 83 12.72 1.00 -2.91
CA GLY A 83 13.44 2.25 -2.94
C GLY A 83 13.60 2.86 -1.55
N PRO A 84 14.31 4.00 -1.45
CA PRO A 84 14.57 4.66 -0.18
C PRO A 84 13.33 5.32 0.45
N PHE A 85 12.35 5.73 -0.37
CA PHE A 85 11.14 6.44 0.08
C PHE A 85 9.85 5.72 -0.26
N ILE A 86 9.90 4.78 -1.22
CA ILE A 86 8.75 3.98 -1.63
C ILE A 86 9.10 2.50 -1.72
N ALA A 87 8.11 1.66 -1.42
CA ALA A 87 8.12 0.25 -1.77
C ALA A 87 6.80 -0.14 -2.46
N THR A 88 6.90 -0.94 -3.53
CA THR A 88 5.76 -1.57 -4.22
C THR A 88 5.93 -3.07 -4.08
N LEU A 89 4.91 -3.77 -3.55
CA LEU A 89 4.89 -5.22 -3.41
C LEU A 89 3.82 -5.85 -4.32
N ASP A 90 3.74 -5.38 -5.57
CA ASP A 90 2.78 -5.89 -6.56
C ASP A 90 3.47 -6.81 -7.57
N SER A 91 3.53 -8.10 -7.25
CA SER A 91 4.02 -9.14 -8.18
C SER A 91 2.94 -9.67 -9.10
N GLY A 92 1.74 -9.08 -9.12
CA GLY A 92 0.64 -9.53 -9.97
C GLY A 92 -0.14 -10.73 -9.43
N ALA A 93 -0.19 -10.92 -8.12
CA ALA A 93 -1.07 -11.90 -7.49
C ALA A 93 -2.53 -11.73 -7.98
N GLY A 94 -3.21 -12.84 -8.27
CA GLY A 94 -4.54 -12.84 -8.89
C GLY A 94 -4.56 -12.53 -10.40
N HIS A 95 -3.41 -12.24 -11.00
CA HIS A 95 -3.25 -12.00 -12.45
C HIS A 95 -2.20 -12.94 -13.09
N GLY A 96 -1.89 -14.06 -12.44
CA GLY A 96 -0.90 -15.04 -12.89
C GLY A 96 0.52 -14.80 -12.37
N GLY A 97 0.73 -13.76 -11.55
CA GLY A 97 1.97 -13.54 -10.81
C GLY A 97 1.93 -14.12 -9.38
N THR A 98 3.05 -14.01 -8.67
CA THR A 98 3.23 -14.54 -7.31
C THR A 98 2.65 -13.62 -6.24
N LEU A 99 2.37 -14.18 -5.07
CA LEU A 99 2.06 -13.40 -3.87
C LEU A 99 3.36 -13.02 -3.17
N THR A 100 3.68 -11.72 -3.13
CA THR A 100 4.87 -11.21 -2.44
C THR A 100 4.51 -10.60 -1.10
N ALA A 101 5.30 -10.94 -0.08
CA ALA A 101 5.27 -10.32 1.24
C ALA A 101 6.66 -9.81 1.61
N ALA A 102 6.73 -8.72 2.38
CA ALA A 102 7.99 -8.19 2.89
C ALA A 102 7.91 -7.91 4.39
N CYS A 103 8.99 -8.23 5.09
CA CYS A 103 9.20 -7.84 6.48
C CYS A 103 10.04 -6.56 6.49
N PHE A 104 9.49 -5.51 7.08
CA PHE A 104 10.16 -4.21 7.25
C PHE A 104 10.65 -4.05 8.68
N GLY A 105 11.88 -3.58 8.84
CA GLY A 105 12.36 -3.02 10.10
C GLY A 105 11.69 -1.68 10.39
N ALA A 106 11.70 -1.26 11.66
CA ALA A 106 11.13 0.03 12.08
C ALA A 106 11.76 1.22 11.33
N ASP A 107 13.03 1.09 10.96
CA ASP A 107 13.75 2.07 10.16
C ASP A 107 13.44 1.99 8.65
N GLY A 108 12.48 1.18 8.22
CA GLY A 108 12.14 0.98 6.82
C GLY A 108 13.13 0.11 6.04
N SER A 109 14.14 -0.46 6.70
CA SER A 109 14.98 -1.48 6.08
C SER A 109 14.15 -2.72 5.73
N ILE A 110 14.49 -3.40 4.64
CA ILE A 110 13.82 -4.63 4.24
C ILE A 110 14.61 -5.80 4.81
N LEU A 111 14.00 -6.50 5.76
CA LEU A 111 14.63 -7.62 6.47
C LEU A 111 14.45 -8.94 5.71
N GLN A 112 13.31 -9.12 5.05
CA GLN A 112 12.99 -10.34 4.33
C GLN A 112 11.93 -10.10 3.24
N ILE A 113 12.01 -10.86 2.16
CA ILE A 113 10.97 -10.98 1.13
C ILE A 113 10.61 -12.45 0.95
N LEU A 114 9.32 -12.73 0.83
CA LEU A 114 8.75 -14.05 0.59
C LEU A 114 7.86 -13.99 -0.66
N GLU A 115 7.85 -15.09 -1.43
CA GLU A 115 7.01 -15.26 -2.61
C GLU A 115 6.33 -16.64 -2.57
N ALA A 116 5.08 -16.71 -3.03
CA ALA A 116 4.27 -17.92 -3.10
C ALA A 116 3.45 -18.00 -4.40
#